data_AF-A0A933I4V4-F1
#
_entry.id   AF-A0A933I4V4-F1
#
_cell.length_a   1.000
_cell.length_b   1.000
_cell.length_c   1.000
_cell.angle_alpha   90.00
_cell.angle_beta   90.00
_cell.angle_gamma   90.00
#
_symmetry.space_group_name_H-M   'P 1'
#
loop_
_entity.id
_entity.type
_entity.pdbx_description
1 polymer ?
#
loop_
_entity_poly.entity_id
_entity_poly.type
_entity_poly.pdbx_seq_one_letter_code
_entity_poly.pdbx_strand_id
1 'polypeptide(L)'
;MIETGLIGLSLFFWLIVRLFKMGIAIFKESADWMKGMGLGFLVVVIGLLIHSFGNITFYIVRIAEPFWALAALVAYLFLYNQSQLNNQEAVLRQS
;
A
#
# COMPACT_ATOMS: atom_id res chain seq x y z
N MET A 1 -1.40 30.05 5.19
CA MET A 1 -1.62 28.87 6.07
C MET A 1 -2.61 27.88 5.48
N ILE A 2 -3.70 28.34 4.86
CA ILE A 2 -4.67 27.47 4.16
C ILE A 2 -4.09 26.87 2.86
N GLU A 3 -3.27 27.62 2.12
CA GLU A 3 -2.75 27.17 0.82
C GLU A 3 -1.79 25.99 0.91
N THR A 4 -0.91 25.96 1.93
CA THR A 4 0.00 24.83 2.18
C THR A 4 -0.72 23.62 2.78
N GLY A 5 -1.79 23.84 3.55
CA GLY A 5 -2.61 22.79 4.13
C GLY A 5 -3.33 21.95 3.07
N LEU A 6 -3.86 22.59 2.02
CA LEU A 6 -4.55 21.88 0.94
C LEU A 6 -3.59 20.99 0.13
N ILE A 7 -2.38 21.50 -0.17
CA ILE A 7 -1.35 20.73 -0.89
C ILE A 7 -0.95 19.49 -0.08
N GLY A 8 -0.69 19.65 1.22
CA GLY A 8 -0.37 18.52 2.10
C GLY A 8 -1.49 17.50 2.16
N LEU A 9 -2.74 17.96 2.26
CA LEU A 9 -3.92 17.09 2.27
C LEU A 9 -4.10 16.33 0.95
N SER A 10 -3.91 17.00 -0.20
CA SER A 10 -3.97 16.35 -1.52
C SER A 10 -2.89 15.28 -1.68
N LEU A 11 -1.66 15.56 -1.25
CA LEU A 11 -0.56 14.58 -1.27
C LEU A 11 -0.85 13.39 -0.34
N PHE A 12 -1.44 13.65 0.82
CA PHE A 12 -1.85 12.59 1.74
C PHE A 12 -2.91 11.67 1.10
N PHE A 13 -3.98 12.23 0.53
CA PHE A 13 -4.99 11.42 -0.18
C PHE A 13 -4.39 10.66 -1.36
N TRP A 14 -3.51 11.28 -2.13
CA TRP A 14 -2.80 10.62 -3.21
C TRP A 14 -2.01 9.41 -2.68
N LEU A 15 -1.27 9.57 -1.59
CA LEU A 15 -0.50 8.51 -0.97
C LEU A 15 -1.40 7.36 -0.50
N ILE A 16 -2.51 7.66 0.16
CA ILE A 16 -3.50 6.65 0.57
C ILE A 16 -4.03 5.87 -0.63
N VAL A 17 -4.41 6.55 -1.71
CA VAL A 17 -4.87 5.90 -2.95
C VAL A 17 -3.80 4.97 -3.52
N ARG A 18 -2.52 5.39 -3.51
CA ARG A 18 -1.41 4.55 -3.98
C ARG A 18 -1.25 3.28 -3.13
N LEU A 19 -1.32 3.40 -1.81
CA LEU A 19 -1.24 2.26 -0.89
C LEU A 19 -2.41 1.28 -1.10
N PHE A 20 -3.64 1.80 -1.27
CA PHE A 20 -4.80 0.97 -1.57
C PHE A 20 -4.66 0.21 -2.90
N LYS A 21 -4.25 0.90 -3.97
CA LYS A 21 -4.07 0.27 -5.28
C LYS A 21 -3.03 -0.85 -5.22
N MET A 22 -1.95 -0.64 -4.47
CA MET A 22 -0.90 -1.64 -4.26
C MET A 22 -1.42 -2.89 -3.53
N GLY A 23 -2.14 -2.72 -2.43
CA GLY A 23 -2.74 -3.83 -1.69
C GLY A 23 -3.74 -4.63 -2.54
N ILE A 24 -4.58 -3.95 -3.33
CA ILE A 24 -5.54 -4.60 -4.24
C ILE A 24 -4.83 -5.37 -5.35
N ALA A 25 -3.77 -4.82 -5.94
CA ALA A 25 -3.04 -5.48 -7.01
C ALA A 25 -2.40 -6.79 -6.53
N ILE A 26 -1.75 -6.78 -5.36
CA ILE A 26 -1.20 -7.99 -4.74
C ILE A 26 -2.31 -9.01 -4.45
N PHE A 27 -3.45 -8.56 -3.93
CA PHE A 27 -4.57 -9.46 -3.65
C PHE A 27 -5.13 -10.15 -4.90
N LYS A 28 -5.10 -9.49 -6.06
CA LYS A 28 -5.67 -10.02 -7.31
C LYS A 28 -4.69 -10.85 -8.13
N GLU A 29 -3.42 -10.47 -8.17
CA GLU A 29 -2.48 -10.93 -9.21
C GLU A 29 -1.30 -11.74 -8.66
N SER A 30 -1.30 -12.10 -7.37
CA SER A 30 -0.17 -12.79 -6.71
C SER A 30 -0.51 -14.20 -6.23
N ALA A 31 0.51 -14.93 -5.76
CA ALA A 31 0.35 -16.24 -5.11
C ALA A 31 -0.46 -16.16 -3.80
N ASP A 32 -1.03 -17.28 -3.35
CA ASP A 32 -2.04 -17.28 -2.26
C ASP A 32 -1.56 -16.68 -0.92
N TRP A 33 -0.30 -16.87 -0.55
CA TRP A 33 0.25 -16.24 0.66
C TRP A 33 0.43 -14.72 0.52
N MET A 34 0.79 -14.24 -0.67
CA MET A 34 0.91 -12.81 -0.97
C MET A 34 -0.46 -12.14 -0.96
N LYS A 35 -1.52 -12.83 -1.41
CA LYS A 35 -2.90 -12.31 -1.32
C LYS A 35 -3.30 -12.02 0.12
N GLY A 36 -2.96 -12.92 1.04
CA GLY A 36 -3.17 -12.71 2.48
C GLY A 36 -2.46 -11.46 3.01
N MET A 37 -1.22 -11.22 2.58
CA MET A 37 -0.48 -10.01 2.93
C MET A 37 -1.10 -8.74 2.33
N GLY A 38 -1.53 -8.78 1.07
CA GLY A 38 -2.23 -7.66 0.42
C GLY A 38 -3.53 -7.31 1.14
N LEU A 39 -4.35 -8.31 1.49
CA LEU A 39 -5.60 -8.13 2.22
C LEU A 39 -5.36 -7.60 3.64
N GLY A 40 -4.42 -8.19 4.38
CA GLY A 40 -4.06 -7.74 5.72
C GLY A 40 -3.58 -6.28 5.74
N PHE A 41 -2.78 -5.89 4.74
CA PHE A 41 -2.37 -4.50 4.56
C PHE A 41 -3.55 -3.56 4.31
N LEU A 42 -4.50 -3.94 3.45
CA LEU A 42 -5.71 -3.14 3.20
C LEU A 42 -6.54 -2.95 4.48
N VAL A 43 -6.69 -3.99 5.29
CA VAL A 43 -7.39 -3.91 6.59
C VAL A 43 -6.68 -2.93 7.52
N VAL A 44 -5.34 -2.98 7.60
CA VAL A 44 -4.55 -2.03 8.41
C VAL A 44 -4.72 -0.59 7.92
N VAL A 45 -4.67 -0.35 6.61
CA VAL A 45 -4.87 0.99 6.03
C VAL A 45 -6.28 1.52 6.35
N ILE A 46 -7.32 0.71 6.17
CA ILE A 46 -8.71 1.08 6.50
C ILE A 46 -8.85 1.38 8.00
N GLY A 47 -8.32 0.49 8.86
CA GLY A 47 -8.37 0.65 10.31
C GLY A 47 -7.72 1.94 10.78
N LEU A 48 -6.54 2.28 10.22
CA LEU A 48 -5.84 3.53 10.53
C LEU A 48 -6.60 4.77 10.05
N LEU A 49 -7.23 4.71 8.87
CA LEU A 49 -8.04 5.82 8.37
C LEU A 49 -9.24 6.09 9.28
N ILE A 50 -9.99 5.04 9.66
CA ILE A 50 -11.13 5.15 10.56
C ILE A 50 -10.67 5.68 11.94
N HIS A 51 -9.59 5.11 12.49
CA HIS A 51 -9.07 5.53 13.79
C HIS A 51 -8.58 6.99 13.78
N SER A 52 -8.06 7.47 12.65
CA SER A 52 -7.58 8.85 12.50
C SER A 52 -8.68 9.92 12.56
N PHE A 53 -9.97 9.56 12.44
CA PHE A 53 -11.08 10.48 12.72
C PHE A 53 -11.30 10.69 14.22
N GLY A 54 -10.97 9.69 15.05
CA GLY A 54 -11.15 9.74 16.50
C GLY A 54 -9.88 10.16 17.27
N ASN A 55 -8.70 10.06 16.65
CA ASN A 55 -7.42 10.30 17.33
C ASN A 55 -6.33 10.79 16.36
N ILE A 56 -5.27 11.43 16.89
CA ILE A 56 -4.10 11.87 16.11
C ILE A 56 -3.13 10.70 15.88
N THR A 57 -3.60 9.67 15.16
CA THR A 57 -2.94 8.35 15.04
C THR A 57 -1.51 8.41 14.52
N PHE A 58 -1.24 9.32 13.58
CA PHE A 58 0.08 9.45 12.94
C PHE A 58 1.07 10.36 13.70
N TYR A 59 0.65 10.99 14.80
CA TYR A 59 1.55 11.75 15.67
C TYR A 59 2.38 10.83 16.57
N ILE A 60 1.87 9.62 16.84
CA ILE A 60 2.55 8.64 17.69
C ILE A 60 3.48 7.79 16.82
N VAL A 61 4.79 8.01 16.97
CA VAL A 61 5.85 7.28 16.26
C VAL A 61 5.67 5.75 16.32
N ARG A 62 5.20 5.23 17.47
CA ARG A 62 4.97 3.79 17.71
C ARG A 62 3.92 3.14 16.81
N ILE A 63 3.07 3.93 16.15
CA ILE A 63 2.08 3.43 15.18
C ILE A 63 2.59 3.65 13.75
N ALA A 64 3.24 4.79 13.51
CA ALA A 64 3.78 5.13 12.20
C ALA A 64 4.92 4.18 11.77
N GLU A 65 5.88 3.89 12.64
CA GLU A 65 7.01 2.99 12.35
C GLU A 65 6.57 1.60 11.85
N PRO A 66 5.74 0.83 12.60
CA PRO A 66 5.33 -0.49 12.14
C PRO A 66 4.44 -0.42 10.89
N PHE A 67 3.62 0.64 10.76
CA PHE A 67 2.83 0.84 9.55
C PHE A 67 3.71 1.03 8.31
N TRP A 68 4.70 1.91 8.37
CA TRP A 68 5.59 2.17 7.24
C TRP A 68 6.49 0.98 6.91
N ALA A 69 6.92 0.22 7.91
CA ALA A 69 7.63 -1.04 7.70
C ALA A 69 6.78 -2.05 6.93
N LEU A 70 5.51 -2.21 7.32
CA LEU A 70 4.57 -3.08 6.60
C LEU A 70 4.30 -2.56 5.17
N ALA A 71 4.11 -1.25 5.01
CA ALA A 71 3.91 -0.64 3.69
C ALA A 71 5.10 -0.87 2.75
N ALA A 72 6.34 -0.78 3.27
CA ALA A 72 7.55 -1.06 2.50
C ALA A 72 7.64 -2.54 2.08
N LEU A 73 7.29 -3.47 2.96
CA LEU A 73 7.25 -4.89 2.64
C LEU A 73 6.24 -5.19 1.52
N VAL A 74 5.03 -4.63 1.62
CA VAL A 74 3.99 -4.79 0.62
C VAL A 74 4.40 -4.14 -0.71
N ALA A 75 5.08 -2.98 -0.67
CA ALA A 75 5.64 -2.36 -1.87
C ALA A 75 6.68 -3.24 -2.56
N TYR A 76 7.56 -3.88 -1.80
CA TYR A 76 8.51 -4.85 -2.34
C TYR A 76 7.78 -6.02 -3.01
N LEU A 77 6.76 -6.59 -2.36
CA LEU A 77 5.98 -7.69 -2.92
C LEU A 77 5.24 -7.30 -4.20
N PHE A 78 4.71 -6.08 -4.27
CA PHE A 78 4.05 -5.56 -5.48
C PHE A 78 5.03 -5.49 -6.65
N LEU A 79 6.21 -4.91 -6.43
CA LEU A 79 7.25 -4.81 -7.46
C LEU A 79 7.77 -6.18 -7.88
N TYR A 80 7.97 -7.08 -6.91
CA TYR A 80 8.36 -8.46 -7.17
C TYR A 80 7.31 -9.17 -8.05
N ASN A 81 6.03 -9.07 -7.71
CA ASN A 81 4.96 -9.69 -8.49
C ASN A 81 4.93 -9.16 -9.94
N GLN A 82 5.05 -7.84 -10.09
CA GLN A 82 5.08 -7.21 -11.41
C GLN A 82 6.28 -7.67 -12.25
N SER A 83 7.46 -7.84 -11.62
CA SER A 83 8.64 -8.37 -12.31
C SER A 83 8.44 -9.81 -12.79
N GLN A 84 7.76 -10.65 -12.00
CA GLN A 84 7.49 -12.04 -12.37
C GLN A 84 6.50 -12.13 -13.52
N LEU A 85 5.41 -11.34 -13.49
CA LEU A 85 4.44 -11.29 -14.58
C LEU A 85 5.11 -10.83 -15.89
N ASN A 86 5.91 -9.76 -15.83
CA ASN A 86 6.63 -9.26 -17.00
C ASN A 86 7.62 -10.30 -17.56
N ASN A 87 8.32 -11.03 -16.70
CA ASN A 87 9.25 -12.08 -17.12
C ASN A 87 8.51 -13.25 -17.81
N GLN A 88 7.35 -13.66 -17.29
CA GLN A 88 6.52 -14.70 -17.90
C GLN A 88 6.01 -14.27 -19.28
N GLU A 89 5.52 -13.05 -19.42
CA GLU A 89 5.10 -12.51 -20.72
C GLU A 89 6.25 -12.46 -21.73
N ALA A 90 7.46 -12.11 -21.29
CA ALA A 90 8.64 -12.09 -22.15
C ALA A 90 8.99 -13.49 -22.68
N VAL A 91 8.89 -14.53 -21.85
CA VAL A 91 9.11 -15.92 -22.27
C VAL A 91 8.06 -16.37 -23.28
N LEU A 92 6.78 -16.05 -23.05
CA LEU A 92 5.68 -16.41 -23.96
C LEU A 92 5.77 -15.72 -25.33
N ARG A 93 6.37 -14.52 -25.41
CA ARG A 93 6.61 -13.82 -26.68
C ARG A 93 7.74 -14.44 -27.51
N GLN A 94 8.56 -15.32 -26.93
CA GLN A 94 9.72 -15.94 -27.59
C GLN A 94 9.45 -17.39 -28.07
N SER A 95 8.31 -17.98 -27.71
CA SER A 95 7.86 -19.32 -28.13
C SER A 95 6.89 -19.25 -29.31
#